data_AF-A0A2E4KFM2-F1
#
_entry.id   AF-A0A2E4KFM2-F1
#
_cell.length_a   1.000
_cell.length_b   1.000
_cell.length_c   1.000
_cell.angle_alpha   90.00
_cell.angle_beta   90.00
_cell.angle_gamma   90.00
#
_symmetry.space_group_name_H-M   'P 1'
#
loop_
_entity.id
_entity.type
_entity.pdbx_description
1 polymer ?
#
loop_
_entity_poly.entity_id
_entity_poly.type
_entity_poly.pdbx_seq_one_letter_code
_entity_poly.pdbx_strand_id
1 'polypeptide(L)'
;MSNNSSQSIKQIPSQTNVGFSHGVMPHSIAAEEALLGGILVDNEVYNRIIFDIPLKDSHFYIPLNQRIFEGIRKLINQGQVADPITLSHYFEKDLDLTEINDPNHFLRLSESAETLSGSGHYAKLIYDLSIRRELIRLGQDIITQATNPEIDDTSMSQIE
;
A
#
# COMPACT_ATOMS: atom_id res chain seq x y z
N MET A 1 -44.65 -49.53 -13.32
CA MET A 1 -44.83 -48.73 -12.09
C MET A 1 -43.54 -48.86 -11.31
N SER A 2 -42.50 -48.04 -11.55
CA SER A 2 -42.30 -46.67 -11.02
C SER A 2 -42.37 -46.68 -9.48
N ASN A 3 -41.42 -46.22 -8.67
CA ASN A 3 -40.24 -45.37 -8.81
C ASN A 3 -39.33 -45.71 -7.62
N ASN A 4 -38.03 -45.98 -7.83
CA ASN A 4 -36.92 -45.09 -7.48
C ASN A 4 -37.27 -43.94 -6.51
N SER A 5 -37.01 -44.13 -5.21
CA SER A 5 -37.06 -43.09 -4.18
C SER A 5 -35.74 -43.07 -3.41
N SER A 6 -34.92 -42.10 -3.81
CA SER A 6 -34.14 -41.25 -2.92
C SER A 6 -33.05 -41.92 -2.11
N GLN A 7 -31.94 -42.24 -2.77
CA GLN A 7 -30.64 -42.16 -2.10
C GLN A 7 -30.46 -40.72 -1.62
N SER A 8 -30.46 -40.52 -0.30
CA SER A 8 -30.06 -39.28 0.35
C SER A 8 -28.65 -38.92 -0.11
N ILE A 9 -28.57 -37.95 -1.01
CA ILE A 9 -27.33 -37.26 -1.34
C ILE A 9 -26.83 -36.65 -0.03
N LYS A 10 -25.74 -37.22 0.49
CA LYS A 10 -24.93 -36.64 1.56
C LYS A 10 -24.69 -35.18 1.19
N GLN A 11 -25.25 -34.26 1.97
CA GLN A 11 -24.94 -32.85 1.88
C GLN A 11 -23.42 -32.71 1.93
N ILE A 12 -22.85 -32.28 0.79
CA ILE A 12 -21.51 -31.69 0.76
C ILE A 12 -21.58 -30.52 1.74
N PRO A 13 -20.62 -30.35 2.67
CA PRO A 13 -20.57 -29.13 3.47
C PRO A 13 -20.28 -27.96 2.53
N SER A 14 -21.35 -27.35 2.02
CA SER A 14 -21.33 -26.07 1.34
C SER A 14 -20.91 -25.03 2.37
N GLN A 15 -19.96 -24.19 1.96
CA GLN A 15 -19.36 -23.09 2.72
C GLN A 15 -18.14 -23.47 3.56
N THR A 16 -17.02 -23.78 2.90
CA THR A 16 -15.80 -23.06 3.25
C THR A 16 -16.07 -21.59 2.94
N ASN A 17 -16.69 -20.91 3.90
CA ASN A 17 -16.71 -19.47 3.96
C ASN A 17 -15.23 -19.09 4.13
N VAL A 18 -14.51 -18.94 3.02
CA VAL A 18 -13.24 -18.20 2.99
C VAL A 18 -13.66 -16.75 3.17
N GLY A 19 -14.19 -16.46 4.36
CA GLY A 19 -14.31 -15.12 4.87
C GLY A 19 -12.86 -14.69 5.03
N PHE A 20 -12.28 -14.16 3.96
CA PHE A 20 -11.37 -13.04 4.12
C PHE A 20 -12.19 -12.08 4.96
N SER A 21 -11.90 -12.05 6.26
CA SER A 21 -12.35 -10.97 7.11
C SER A 21 -12.12 -9.70 6.30
N HIS A 22 -13.03 -8.73 6.39
CA HIS A 22 -12.78 -7.38 5.85
C HIS A 22 -11.65 -6.69 6.64
N GLY A 23 -10.63 -7.48 7.05
CA GLY A 23 -9.46 -7.12 7.78
C GLY A 23 -8.74 -6.03 7.01
N VAL A 24 -8.44 -5.00 7.77
CA VAL A 24 -7.66 -3.87 7.31
C VAL A 24 -6.46 -4.37 6.52
N MET A 25 -6.26 -3.83 5.32
CA MET A 25 -5.18 -4.21 4.41
C MET A 25 -3.82 -4.15 5.14
N PRO A 26 -2.86 -5.05 4.86
CA PRO A 26 -1.55 -5.02 5.50
C PRO A 26 -0.84 -3.66 5.32
N HIS A 27 -0.52 -3.01 6.44
CA HIS A 27 0.09 -1.69 6.48
C HIS A 27 0.82 -1.45 7.81
N SER A 28 1.67 -0.41 7.85
CA SER A 28 2.33 0.05 9.07
C SER A 28 2.54 1.56 8.97
N ILE A 29 1.63 2.34 9.56
CA ILE A 29 1.69 3.81 9.53
C ILE A 29 2.97 4.30 10.22
N ALA A 30 3.32 3.71 11.37
CA ALA A 30 4.54 4.08 12.10
C ALA A 30 5.82 3.87 11.27
N ALA A 31 5.90 2.80 10.47
CA ALA A 31 7.05 2.59 9.58
C ALA A 31 7.10 3.62 8.45
N GLU A 32 5.94 3.96 7.88
CA GLU A 32 5.82 4.99 6.85
C GLU A 32 6.26 6.35 7.37
N GLU A 33 5.73 6.77 8.53
CA GLU A 33 6.08 8.05 9.16
C GLU A 33 7.55 8.11 9.55
N ALA A 34 8.08 7.06 10.18
CA ALA A 34 9.48 6.99 10.59
C ALA A 34 10.44 7.05 9.38
N LEU A 35 10.08 6.41 8.27
CA LEU A 35 10.87 6.49 7.04
C LEU A 35 10.86 7.91 6.46
N LEU A 36 9.68 8.52 6.33
CA LEU A 36 9.55 9.87 5.77
C LEU A 36 10.27 10.89 6.64
N GLY A 37 10.09 10.81 7.97
CA GLY A 37 10.81 11.63 8.93
C GLY A 37 12.33 11.47 8.81
N GLY A 38 12.80 10.22 8.73
CA GLY A 38 14.22 9.92 8.54
C GLY A 38 14.79 10.54 7.28
N ILE A 39 14.04 10.52 6.17
CA ILE A 39 14.47 11.16 4.91
C ILE A 39 14.50 12.69 5.04
N LEU A 40 13.51 13.30 5.70
CA LEU A 40 13.47 14.75 5.93
C LEU A 40 14.61 15.25 6.83
N VAL A 41 15.13 14.39 7.72
CA VAL A 41 16.29 14.67 8.57
C VAL A 41 17.61 14.46 7.81
N ASP A 42 17.70 13.39 7.03
CA ASP A 42 18.90 13.04 6.24
C ASP A 42 18.50 12.52 4.86
N ASN A 43 18.65 13.37 3.84
CA ASN A 43 18.32 13.01 2.46
C ASN A 43 19.21 11.88 1.89
N GLU A 44 20.37 11.59 2.48
CA GLU A 44 21.19 10.43 2.07
C GLU A 44 20.50 9.10 2.37
N VAL A 45 19.55 9.08 3.31
CA VAL A 45 18.68 7.92 3.57
C VAL A 45 17.89 7.56 2.31
N TYR A 46 17.33 8.55 1.62
CA TYR A 46 16.58 8.33 0.38
C TYR A 46 17.48 7.68 -0.69
N ASN A 47 18.65 8.28 -0.95
CA ASN A 47 19.60 7.80 -1.96
C ASN A 47 20.03 6.36 -1.71
N ARG A 48 20.28 6.00 -0.45
CA ARG A 48 20.65 4.64 -0.05
C ARG A 48 19.52 3.64 -0.27
N ILE A 49 18.30 4.00 0.11
CA ILE A 49 17.14 3.10 0.06
C ILE A 49 16.73 2.78 -1.36
N ILE A 50 16.67 3.79 -2.24
CA ILE A 50 16.24 3.59 -3.64
C ILE A 50 17.24 2.76 -4.45
N PHE A 51 18.49 2.66 -4.00
CA PHE A 51 19.50 1.83 -4.64
C PHE A 51 19.22 0.33 -4.43
N ASP A 52 18.80 -0.05 -3.22
CA ASP A 52 18.59 -1.45 -2.85
C ASP A 52 17.14 -1.93 -3.03
N ILE A 53 16.17 -1.03 -2.91
CA ILE A 53 14.74 -1.36 -2.87
C ILE A 53 14.02 -0.51 -3.91
N PRO A 54 13.20 -1.10 -4.82
CA PRO A 54 12.44 -0.35 -5.80
C PRO A 54 11.20 0.32 -5.16
N LEU A 55 11.41 1.10 -4.10
CA LEU A 55 10.35 1.78 -3.35
C LEU A 55 9.74 2.92 -4.18
N LYS A 56 8.41 2.95 -4.27
CA LYS A 56 7.62 3.93 -5.02
C LYS A 56 6.61 4.57 -4.07
N ASP A 57 6.13 5.74 -4.43
CA ASP A 57 5.03 6.44 -3.72
C ASP A 57 3.81 5.51 -3.54
N SER A 58 3.38 4.79 -4.57
CA SER A 58 2.28 3.81 -4.51
C SER A 58 2.44 2.67 -3.50
N HIS A 59 3.64 2.45 -2.93
CA HIS A 59 3.88 1.43 -1.90
C HIS A 59 3.49 1.88 -0.50
N PHE A 60 3.30 3.18 -0.26
CA PHE A 60 2.74 3.67 1.00
C PHE A 60 1.24 3.37 1.04
N TYR A 61 0.71 3.02 2.20
CA TYR A 61 -0.71 2.72 2.39
C TYR A 61 -1.54 3.98 2.53
N ILE A 62 -1.03 4.97 3.27
CA ILE A 62 -1.73 6.23 3.49
C ILE A 62 -1.52 7.15 2.29
N PRO A 63 -2.58 7.65 1.61
CA PRO A 63 -2.45 8.51 0.43
C PRO A 63 -1.61 9.77 0.70
N LEU A 64 -1.72 10.36 1.89
CA LEU A 64 -0.90 11.48 2.31
C LEU A 64 0.60 11.13 2.25
N ASN A 65 1.00 9.98 2.80
CA ASN A 65 2.39 9.53 2.79
C ASN A 65 2.91 9.24 1.38
N GLN A 66 2.05 8.74 0.48
CA GLN A 66 2.40 8.59 -0.94
C GLN A 66 2.80 9.95 -1.54
N ARG A 67 1.99 10.98 -1.32
CA ARG A 67 2.24 12.33 -1.83
C ARG A 67 3.49 12.95 -1.22
N ILE A 68 3.70 12.77 0.09
CA ILE A 68 4.90 13.25 0.78
C ILE A 68 6.15 12.60 0.18
N PHE A 69 6.16 11.28 0.01
CA PHE A 69 7.28 10.58 -0.61
C PHE A 69 7.53 11.06 -2.05
N GLU A 70 6.46 11.29 -2.81
CA GLU A 70 6.55 11.84 -4.16
C GLU A 70 7.19 13.23 -4.17
N GLY A 71 6.76 14.13 -3.27
CA GLY A 71 7.32 15.48 -3.13
C GLY A 71 8.80 15.44 -2.75
N ILE A 72 9.17 14.63 -1.75
CA ILE A 72 10.56 14.39 -1.35
C ILE A 72 11.39 13.92 -2.55
N ARG A 73 10.92 12.88 -3.26
CA ARG A 73 11.60 12.34 -4.44
C ARG A 73 11.79 13.40 -5.52
N LYS A 74 10.79 14.23 -5.79
CA LYS A 74 10.86 15.29 -6.80
C LYS A 74 11.88 16.36 -6.43
N LEU A 75 11.88 16.82 -5.18
CA LEU A 75 12.86 17.81 -4.69
C LEU A 75 14.29 17.27 -4.81
N ILE A 76 14.55 16.06 -4.30
CA ILE A 76 15.87 15.44 -4.34
C ILE A 76 16.35 15.22 -5.79
N ASN A 77 15.47 14.73 -6.68
CA ASN A 77 15.81 14.53 -8.09
C ASN A 77 16.09 15.85 -8.85
N GLN A 78 15.57 16.97 -8.37
CA GLN A 78 15.86 18.31 -8.90
C GLN A 78 17.16 18.91 -8.30
N GLY A 79 17.86 18.17 -7.44
CA GLY A 79 19.04 18.63 -6.73
C GLY A 79 18.73 19.58 -5.57
N GLN A 80 17.47 19.59 -5.10
CA GLN A 80 17.06 20.37 -3.94
C GLN A 80 17.07 19.51 -2.67
N VAL A 81 17.29 20.15 -1.53
CA VAL A 81 17.13 19.50 -0.22
C VAL A 81 15.64 19.33 0.05
N ALA A 82 15.24 18.14 0.50
CA ALA A 82 13.92 17.85 1.01
C ALA A 82 13.94 17.89 2.54
N ASP A 83 13.45 18.99 3.10
CA ASP A 83 13.30 19.23 4.54
C ASP A 83 11.88 19.75 4.83
N PRO A 84 11.46 19.93 6.09
CA PRO A 84 10.12 20.42 6.41
C PRO A 84 9.76 21.77 5.76
N ILE A 85 10.72 22.68 5.60
CA ILE A 85 10.49 24.03 5.08
C ILE A 85 10.28 23.97 3.57
N THR A 86 11.20 23.35 2.85
CA THR A 86 11.16 23.17 1.40
C THR A 86 9.96 22.35 0.96
N LEU A 87 9.61 21.29 1.71
CA LEU A 87 8.44 20.49 1.44
C LEU A 87 7.13 21.25 1.71
N SER A 88 7.08 22.11 2.73
CA SER A 88 5.93 23.00 2.96
C SER A 88 5.72 23.95 1.77
N HIS A 89 6.80 24.59 1.29
CA HIS A 89 6.72 25.45 0.11
C HIS A 89 6.33 24.69 -1.15
N TYR A 90 6.80 23.44 -1.30
CA TYR A 90 6.44 22.58 -2.42
C TYR A 90 4.92 22.34 -2.48
N PHE A 91 4.26 22.18 -1.32
CA PHE A 91 2.82 21.96 -1.21
C PHE A 91 1.97 23.23 -0.98
N GLU A 92 2.58 24.41 -0.86
CA GLU A 92 1.88 25.67 -0.54
C GLU A 92 0.75 26.02 -1.52
N LYS A 93 0.88 25.60 -2.79
CA LYS A 93 -0.11 25.85 -3.86
C LYS A 93 -1.05 24.67 -4.09
N ASP A 94 -0.89 23.59 -3.34
CA ASP A 94 -1.64 22.35 -3.51
C ASP A 94 -2.90 22.37 -2.63
N LEU A 95 -4.00 22.83 -3.22
CA LEU A 95 -5.29 23.01 -2.53
C LEU A 95 -5.91 21.68 -2.06
N ASP A 96 -5.47 20.55 -2.62
CA ASP A 96 -5.99 19.22 -2.31
C ASP A 96 -5.33 18.60 -1.06
N LEU A 97 -4.48 19.34 -0.34
CA LEU A 97 -3.74 18.89 0.83
C LEU A 97 -4.07 19.69 2.09
N THR A 98 -5.34 19.73 2.45
CA THR A 98 -5.80 20.41 3.67
C THR A 98 -5.15 19.89 4.95
N GLU A 99 -4.77 18.62 5.01
CA GLU A 99 -4.04 18.02 6.15
C GLU A 99 -2.56 18.49 6.24
N ILE A 100 -1.95 18.88 5.11
CA ILE A 100 -0.59 19.47 5.06
C ILE A 100 -0.62 20.96 5.42
N ASN A 101 -1.79 21.62 5.37
CA ASN A 101 -1.92 23.03 5.74
C ASN A 101 -1.71 23.29 7.24
N ASP A 102 -1.49 22.27 8.06
CA ASP A 102 -0.87 22.45 9.38
C ASP A 102 0.65 22.66 9.20
N PRO A 103 1.16 23.88 9.44
CA PRO A 103 2.58 24.20 9.24
C PRO A 103 3.52 23.36 10.11
N ASN A 104 3.02 22.69 11.16
CA ASN A 104 3.81 21.84 12.02
C ASN A 104 3.79 20.37 11.61
N HIS A 105 3.03 19.97 10.58
CA HIS A 105 2.89 18.57 10.20
C HIS A 105 4.24 17.93 9.85
N PHE A 106 5.01 18.55 8.97
CA PHE A 106 6.32 18.02 8.56
C PHE A 106 7.37 18.10 9.67
N LEU A 107 7.23 19.05 10.59
CA LEU A 107 8.08 19.13 11.77
C LEU A 107 7.84 17.91 12.67
N ARG A 108 6.58 17.61 13.00
CA ARG A 108 6.22 16.40 13.78
C ARG A 108 6.64 15.12 13.08
N LEU A 109 6.49 15.07 11.75
CA LEU A 109 6.95 13.93 10.95
C LEU A 109 8.47 13.75 11.04
N SER A 110 9.23 14.84 11.10
CA SER A 110 10.69 14.77 11.29
C SER A 110 11.06 14.35 12.72
N GLU A 111 10.25 14.72 13.71
CA GLU A 111 10.42 14.31 15.11
C GLU A 111 10.12 12.82 15.34
N SER A 112 9.26 12.21 14.51
CA SER A 112 8.98 10.75 14.59
C SER A 112 10.09 9.87 14.03
N ALA A 113 11.19 10.47 13.55
CA ALA A 113 12.40 9.78 13.13
C ALA A 113 13.16 9.19 14.34
N GLU A 114 12.64 8.11 14.93
CA GLU A 114 13.36 7.34 15.95
C GLU A 114 14.54 6.60 15.31
N THR A 115 15.73 7.20 15.42
CA THR A 115 17.03 6.66 14.97
C THR A 115 17.11 6.29 13.49
N LEU A 116 17.79 7.14 12.70
CA LEU A 116 18.20 6.94 11.30
C LEU A 116 18.80 5.55 10.96
N SER A 117 19.23 4.80 11.98
CA SER A 117 19.70 3.41 11.87
C SER A 117 18.64 2.44 11.30
N GLY A 118 17.35 2.71 11.46
CA GLY A 118 16.26 1.82 11.06
C GLY A 118 15.69 2.02 9.65
N SER A 119 16.06 3.08 8.92
CA SER A 119 15.32 3.51 7.72
C SER A 119 15.29 2.47 6.60
N GLY A 120 16.36 1.71 6.39
CA GLY A 120 16.38 0.61 5.41
C GLY A 120 15.43 -0.54 5.79
N HIS A 121 15.31 -0.83 7.09
CA HIS A 121 14.36 -1.83 7.57
C HIS A 121 12.91 -1.39 7.34
N TYR A 122 12.59 -0.12 7.61
CA TYR A 122 11.25 0.42 7.37
C TYR A 122 10.88 0.45 5.88
N ALA A 123 11.80 0.85 5.01
CA ALA A 123 11.56 0.80 3.57
C ALA A 123 11.25 -0.61 3.07
N LYS A 124 12.01 -1.62 3.54
CA LYS A 124 11.75 -3.02 3.22
C LYS A 124 10.38 -3.48 3.74
N LEU A 125 10.04 -3.10 4.98
CA LEU A 125 8.74 -3.44 5.56
C LEU A 125 7.57 -2.85 4.76
N ILE A 126 7.65 -1.57 4.39
CA ILE A 126 6.63 -0.89 3.58
C ILE A 126 6.47 -1.58 2.22
N TYR A 127 7.59 -1.90 1.57
CA TYR A 127 7.59 -2.63 0.30
C TYR A 127 6.95 -4.01 0.44
N ASP A 128 7.40 -4.83 1.40
CA ASP A 128 6.86 -6.17 1.64
C ASP A 128 5.34 -6.14 1.94
N LEU A 129 4.88 -5.15 2.72
CA LEU A 129 3.45 -4.95 2.99
C LEU A 129 2.68 -4.54 1.73
N SER A 130 3.26 -3.71 0.87
CA SER A 130 2.63 -3.31 -0.40
C SER A 130 2.42 -4.50 -1.34
N ILE A 131 3.41 -5.40 -1.44
CA ILE A 131 3.28 -6.63 -2.23
C ILE A 131 2.17 -7.52 -1.68
N ARG A 132 2.06 -7.64 -0.34
CA ARG A 132 0.94 -8.38 0.27
C ARG A 132 -0.42 -7.78 -0.07
N ARG A 133 -0.53 -6.44 -0.12
CA ARG A 133 -1.76 -5.76 -0.55
C ARG A 133 -2.09 -6.08 -2.01
N GLU A 134 -1.09 -6.12 -2.89
CA GLU A 134 -1.28 -6.48 -4.29
C GLU A 134 -1.74 -7.94 -4.46
N LEU A 135 -1.13 -8.88 -3.73
CA LEU A 135 -1.55 -10.28 -3.74
C LEU A 135 -2.99 -10.47 -3.24
N ILE A 136 -3.40 -9.72 -2.21
CA ILE A 136 -4.79 -9.74 -1.72
C ILE A 136 -5.74 -9.23 -2.80
N ARG A 137 -5.43 -8.11 -3.46
CA ARG A 137 -6.25 -7.57 -4.55
C ARG A 137 -6.37 -8.55 -5.70
N LEU A 138 -5.26 -9.14 -6.14
CA LEU A 138 -5.25 -10.16 -7.19
C LEU A 138 -6.14 -11.35 -6.82
N GLY A 139 -6.06 -11.82 -5.57
CA GLY A 139 -6.93 -12.90 -5.09
C GLY A 139 -8.41 -12.53 -5.11
N GLN A 140 -8.75 -11.29 -4.73
CA GLN A 140 -10.12 -10.76 -4.81
C GLN A 140 -10.61 -10.65 -6.26
N ASP A 141 -9.76 -10.21 -7.18
CA ASP A 141 -10.08 -10.09 -8.60
C ASP A 141 -10.36 -11.47 -9.21
N ILE A 142 -9.54 -12.48 -8.91
CA ILE A 142 -9.73 -13.87 -9.35
C ILE A 142 -11.07 -14.42 -8.84
N ILE A 143 -11.38 -14.21 -7.56
CA ILE A 143 -12.66 -14.65 -6.98
C ILE A 143 -13.82 -13.94 -7.70
N THR A 144 -13.71 -12.63 -7.90
CA THR A 144 -14.74 -11.81 -8.55
C THR A 144 -15.03 -12.32 -9.96
N GLN A 145 -13.97 -12.54 -10.76
CA GLN A 145 -14.07 -13.08 -12.12
C GLN A 145 -14.73 -14.47 -12.14
N ALA A 146 -14.33 -15.37 -11.25
CA ALA A 146 -14.90 -16.71 -11.17
C ALA A 146 -16.39 -16.70 -10.77
N THR A 147 -16.83 -15.71 -9.99
CA THR A 147 -18.23 -15.60 -9.51
C THR A 147 -19.17 -14.86 -10.46
N ASN A 148 -18.64 -14.04 -11.38
CA ASN A 148 -19.43 -13.26 -12.33
C ASN A 148 -18.96 -13.50 -13.77
N PRO A 149 -19.16 -14.72 -14.32
CA PRO A 149 -18.84 -15.00 -15.71
C PRO A 149 -19.72 -14.14 -16.62
N GLU A 150 -19.10 -13.38 -17.52
CA GLU A 150 -19.80 -12.73 -18.63
C GLU A 150 -20.54 -13.81 -19.45
N ILE A 151 -21.69 -13.48 -20.04
CA ILE A 151 -22.59 -14.47 -20.69
C ILE A 151 -21.90 -15.21 -21.87
N ASP A 152 -20.77 -14.72 -22.36
CA ASP A 152 -19.97 -15.30 -23.46
C ASP A 152 -18.71 -16.08 -22.98
N ASP A 153 -18.41 -16.09 -21.67
CA ASP A 153 -17.33 -16.88 -21.10
C ASP A 153 -17.77 -18.34 -20.92
N THR A 154 -17.59 -19.13 -21.98
CA THR A 154 -17.71 -20.59 -21.85
C THR A 154 -16.67 -21.12 -20.86
N SER A 155 -17.08 -21.97 -19.92
CA SER A 155 -16.27 -22.47 -18.79
C SER A 155 -14.94 -23.15 -19.17
N MET A 156 -14.73 -23.43 -20.46
CA MET A 156 -13.50 -23.98 -21.03
C MET A 156 -12.44 -22.92 -21.35
N SER A 157 -12.80 -21.63 -21.46
CA SER A 157 -11.89 -20.53 -21.79
C SER A 157 -11.11 -19.97 -20.58
N GLN A 158 -11.47 -20.35 -19.36
CA GLN A 158 -10.91 -19.81 -18.12
C GLN A 158 -9.81 -20.70 -17.50
N ILE A 159 -9.34 -21.74 -18.22
CA ILE A 159 -8.35 -22.74 -17.74
C ILE A 159 -7.00 -22.66 -18.47
N GLU A 160 -6.86 -21.85 -19.54
CA GLU A 160 -5.57 -21.58 -20.19
C GLU A 160 -4.91 -20.29 -19.69
#